data_AF-A0A7X8FIU7-F1
#
_entry.id   AF-A0A7X8FIU7-F1
#
_cell.length_a   1.000
_cell.length_b   1.000
_cell.length_c   1.000
_cell.angle_alpha   90.00
_cell.angle_beta   90.00
_cell.angle_gamma   90.00
#
_symmetry.space_group_name_H-M   'P 1'
#
loop_
_entity.id
_entity.type
_entity.pdbx_description
1 polymer ?
#
loop_
_entity_poly.entity_id
_entity_poly.type
_entity_poly.pdbx_seq_one_letter_code
_entity_poly.pdbx_strand_id
1 'polypeptide(L)' 'MKRVPYKEERLKRNNRITVMLNNREARALGIYCSRYRISNKSEFLRETLMKAILKRFDEEHPSLWEEPEPTLFNQQ' A
#
# COMPACT_ATOMS: atom_id res chain seq x y z
N MET A 1 23.95 -28.86 -0.88
CA MET A 1 23.77 -27.49 -1.43
C MET A 1 22.35 -27.03 -1.15
N LYS A 2 22.15 -26.01 -0.31
CA LYS A 2 20.81 -25.48 -0.01
C LYS A 2 20.31 -24.70 -1.22
N ARG A 3 19.19 -25.12 -1.82
CA ARG A 3 18.50 -24.34 -2.86
C ARG A 3 17.95 -23.08 -2.20
N VAL A 4 18.68 -21.97 -2.28
CA VAL A 4 18.11 -20.66 -1.90
C VAL A 4 17.04 -20.38 -2.95
N PRO A 5 15.76 -20.22 -2.56
CA PRO A 5 14.70 -20.01 -3.54
C PRO A 5 14.94 -18.66 -4.20
N TYR A 6 15.31 -18.66 -5.47
CA TYR A 6 15.57 -17.48 -6.32
C TYR A 6 14.50 -16.35 -6.18
N LYS A 7 13.30 -16.70 -5.74
CA LYS A 7 12.19 -15.78 -5.44
C LYS A 7 12.44 -14.83 -4.26
N GLU A 8 13.08 -15.29 -3.18
CA GLU A 8 13.27 -14.47 -1.97
C GLU A 8 14.35 -13.40 -2.17
N GLU A 9 15.39 -13.72 -2.94
CA GLU A 9 16.46 -12.78 -3.29
C GLU A 9 15.91 -11.54 -4.02
N ARG A 10 14.91 -11.73 -4.87
CA ARG A 10 14.25 -10.64 -5.64
C ARG A 10 13.25 -9.83 -4.84
N LEU A 11 12.82 -10.32 -3.67
CA LEU A 11 11.89 -9.62 -2.78
C LEU A 11 12.61 -8.86 -1.65
N LYS A 12 13.95 -8.84 -1.69
CA LYS A 12 14.76 -8.05 -0.75
C LYS A 12 14.44 -6.56 -0.89
N ARG A 13 14.21 -5.93 0.24
CA ARG A 13 13.84 -4.52 0.34
C ARG A 13 15.11 -3.67 0.32
N ASN A 14 15.55 -3.28 -0.87
CA ASN A 14 16.82 -2.57 -1.06
C ASN A 14 16.66 -1.04 -1.20
N ASN A 15 15.43 -0.57 -1.42
CA ASN A 15 15.15 0.84 -1.66
C ASN A 15 14.77 1.54 -0.35
N ARG A 16 15.47 2.64 -0.02
CA ARG A 16 15.18 3.44 1.17
C ARG A 16 14.16 4.53 0.85
N ILE A 17 13.15 4.64 1.71
CA ILE A 17 12.19 5.75 1.72
C ILE A 17 12.37 6.49 3.04
N THR A 18 12.30 7.81 3.03
CA THR A 18 12.40 8.65 4.23
C THR A 18 11.32 9.71 4.17
N VAL A 19 10.60 9.88 5.29
CA VAL A 19 9.49 10.82 5.41
C VAL A 19 9.74 11.64 6.67
N MET A 20 9.60 12.96 6.55
CA MET A 20 9.65 13.86 7.68
C MET A 20 8.23 14.11 8.18
N LEU A 21 8.05 14.12 9.50
CA LEU A 21 6.78 14.39 10.15
C LEU A 21 6.93 15.64 11.02
N ASN A 22 5.89 16.44 11.11
CA ASN A 22 5.86 17.52 12.09
C ASN A 22 5.66 16.96 13.51
N ASN A 23 5.80 17.84 14.51
CA ASN A 23 5.70 17.45 15.93
C ASN A 23 4.34 16.82 16.30
N ARG A 24 3.24 17.24 15.66
CA ARG A 24 1.91 16.69 15.95
C ARG A 24 1.74 15.31 15.34
N GLU A 25 2.16 15.14 14.09
CA GLU A 25 2.14 13.86 13.38
C GLU A 25 3.01 12.80 14.06
N ALA A 26 4.23 13.17 14.46
CA ALA A 26 5.13 12.27 15.17
C ALA A 26 4.54 11.80 16.51
N ARG A 27 3.90 12.70 17.26
CA ARG A 27 3.18 12.35 18.50
C ARG A 27 2.00 11.43 18.24
N ALA A 28 1.17 11.74 17.25
CA ALA A 28 0.02 10.92 16.89
C ALA A 28 0.45 9.50 16.50
N LEU A 29 1.50 9.37 15.67
CA LEU A 29 2.09 8.08 15.31
C LEU A 29 2.60 7.32 16.54
N GLY A 30 3.29 8.00 17.46
CA GLY A 30 3.76 7.40 18.71
C GLY A 30 2.63 6.85 19.58
N ILE A 31 1.57 7.64 19.79
CA ILE A 31 0.39 7.22 20.56
C ILE A 31 -0.29 6.02 19.90
N TYR A 32 -0.46 6.06 18.58
CA TYR A 32 -1.05 4.96 17.82
C TYR A 32 -0.23 3.68 17.98
N CYS A 33 1.08 3.73 17.74
CA CYS A 33 1.95 2.58 17.89
C CYS A 33 1.92 2.01 19.32
N SER A 34 1.91 2.87 20.34
CA SER A 34 1.81 2.44 21.74
C SER A 34 0.47 1.76 22.04
N ARG A 35 -0.64 2.33 21.55
CA ARG A 35 -2.00 1.83 21.80
C ARG A 35 -2.20 0.45 21.19
N TYR A 36 -1.71 0.23 19.97
CA TYR A 36 -1.89 -1.02 19.23
C TYR A 36 -0.69 -1.96 19.31
N ARG A 37 0.27 -1.69 20.22
CA ARG A 37 1.47 -2.50 20.47
C ARG A 37 2.29 -2.78 19.21
N ILE A 38 2.41 -1.77 18.35
CA ILE A 38 3.22 -1.85 17.14
C ILE A 38 4.70 -1.72 17.53
N SER A 39 5.41 -2.85 17.43
CA SER A 39 6.85 -2.92 17.72
C SER A 39 7.69 -2.37 16.57
N ASN A 40 7.28 -2.59 15.32
CA ASN A 40 8.01 -2.19 14.12
C ASN A 40 7.28 -1.09 13.33
N LYS A 41 7.73 0.15 13.50
CA LYS A 41 7.16 1.32 12.82
C LYS A 41 7.36 1.29 11.30
N SER A 42 8.52 0.81 10.84
CA SER A 42 8.84 0.73 9.41
C SER A 42 7.94 -0.29 8.70
N GLU A 43 7.68 -1.41 9.35
CA GLU A 43 6.72 -2.41 8.87
C GLU A 43 5.31 -1.86 8.79
N PHE A 44 4.83 -1.22 9.86
CA PHE A 44 3.52 -0.60 9.90
C PHE A 44 3.33 0.44 8.79
N LEU A 45 4.29 1.36 8.63
CA LEU A 45 4.25 2.38 7.59
C LEU A 45 4.20 1.76 6.19
N ARG A 46 5.06 0.76 5.93
CA ARG A 46 5.10 0.04 4.65
C ARG A 46 3.76 -0.62 4.34
N GLU A 47 3.19 -1.37 5.29
CA GLU A 47 1.93 -2.07 5.06
C GLU A 47 0.77 -1.12 4.84
N THR A 48 0.71 -0.06 5.63
CA THR A 48 -0.34 0.95 5.53
C THR A 48 -0.28 1.65 4.17
N LEU A 49 0.93 2.05 3.75
CA LEU A 49 1.15 2.66 2.45
C LEU A 49 0.78 1.73 1.30
N MET A 50 1.26 0.48 1.31
CA MET A 50 0.99 -0.49 0.25
C MET A 50 -0.50 -0.86 0.18
N LYS A 51 -1.18 -1.01 1.32
CA LYS A 51 -2.63 -1.24 1.37
C LYS A 51 -3.40 -0.07 0.74
N ALA A 52 -3.01 1.18 1.06
CA ALA A 52 -3.65 2.36 0.49
C ALA A 52 -3.45 2.44 -1.03
N ILE A 53 -2.23 2.17 -1.51
CA ILE A 53 -1.91 2.15 -2.95
C ILE A 53 -2.74 1.09 -3.67
N LEU A 54 -2.71 -0.16 -3.19
CA LEU A 54 -3.45 -1.26 -3.82
C LEU A 54 -4.95 -1.02 -3.83
N LYS A 55 -5.52 -0.55 -2.71
CA LYS A 55 -6.94 -0.19 -2.62
C LYS A 55 -7.32 0.86 -3.66
N ARG A 56 -6.47 1.87 -3.88
CA ARG A 56 -6.71 2.90 -4.88
C ARG A 56 -6.70 2.33 -6.30
N PHE A 57 -5.75 1.45 -6.60
CA PHE A 57 -5.70 0.77 -7.89
C PHE A 57 -6.91 -0.14 -8.11
N ASP A 58 -7.36 -0.86 -7.08
CA ASP A 58 -8.56 -1.70 -7.16
C ASP A 58 -9.83 -0.86 -7.41
N GLU A 59 -9.92 0.34 -6.82
CA GLU A 59 -11.04 1.28 -7.02
C GLU A 59 -11.05 1.93 -8.41
N GLU A 60 -9.88 2.15 -9.01
CA GLU A 60 -9.74 2.77 -10.35
C GLU A 60 -9.69 1.73 -11.48
N HIS A 61 -9.59 0.44 -11.18
CA HIS A 61 -9.56 -0.58 -12.21
C HIS A 61 -10.96 -0.76 -12.79
N PRO A 62 -11.15 -0.55 -14.12
CA PRO A 62 -12.45 -0.75 -14.73
C PRO A 62 -12.89 -2.19 -14.50
N SER A 63 -14.01 -2.36 -13.81
CA SER A 63 -14.55 -3.68 -13.55
C SER A 63 -15.08 -4.28 -14.86
N LEU A 64 -14.94 -5.60 -15.03
CA LEU A 64 -15.40 -6.34 -16.21
C LEU A 64 -16.90 -6.12 -16.54
N TRP A 65 -17.64 -5.54 -15.59
CA TRP A 65 -19.09 -5.33 -15.60
C TRP A 65 -19.49 -3.85 -15.46
N GLU A 66 -18.55 -2.92 -15.56
CA GLU A 66 -18.91 -1.53 -15.86
C GLU A 66 -19.48 -1.52 -17.27
N GLU A 67 -20.81 -1.61 -17.37
CA GLU A 67 -21.52 -1.30 -18.61
C GLU A 67 -20.96 0.05 -19.09
N PRO A 68 -20.37 0.13 -20.29
CA PRO A 68 -19.97 1.41 -20.81
C PRO A 68 -21.22 2.28 -20.80
N GLU A 69 -21.17 3.38 -20.03
CA GLU A 69 -22.20 4.41 -19.99
C GLU A 69 -22.82 4.53 -21.38
N PRO A 70 -24.15 4.40 -21.55
CA PRO A 70 -24.77 4.41 -22.86
C PRO A 70 -24.42 5.72 -23.53
N THR A 71 -23.40 5.68 -24.40
CA THR A 71 -23.00 6.84 -25.17
C THR A 71 -24.14 7.16 -26.13
N LEU A 72 -24.29 8.44 -26.48
CA LEU A 72 -25.29 8.94 -27.43
C LEU A 72 -25.31 8.18 -28.78
N PHE A 73 -24.30 7.35 -29.06
CA PHE A 73 -24.13 6.57 -30.28
C PHE A 73 -24.38 5.07 -30.10
N ASN A 74 -24.66 4.58 -28.89
CA ASN A 74 -24.92 3.16 -28.61
C ASN A 74 -26.41 2.77 -28.71
N GLN A 75 -27.26 3.66 -29.23
CA GLN A 75 -28.65 3.34 -29.55
C GLN A 75 -28.77 2.99 -31.04
N GLN A 76 -28.50 1.74 -31.39
CA GLN A 76 -28.94 1.13 -32.66
C GLN A 76 -29.44 -0.29 -32.41
#